data_AF-E0W4K7-F1
#
_entry.id   AF-E0W4K7-F1
#
_cell.length_a   1.000
_cell.length_b   1.000
_cell.length_c   1.000
_cell.angle_alpha   90.00
_cell.angle_beta   90.00
_cell.angle_gamma   90.00
#
_symmetry.space_group_name_H-M   'P 1'
#
loop_
_entity.id
_entity.type
_entity.pdbx_description
1 polymer ?
#
loop_
_entity_poly.entity_id
_entity_poly.type
_entity_poly.pdbx_seq_one_letter_code
_entity_poly.pdbx_strand_id
1 'polypeptide(L)'
;VVDSGDGVTHVIPVAEGYVIGSCIKHIPIAGRNITYFIQSLLREREVGIPPEQSLETAKAIKERYCYICPDIAKEFAKYDTDSGKWMKKYEGINSVTKNPFNVDVGYERFLGPEIFFHPEFSNPDFTTPLSEIVDTVIQNCPIDVRRP
;
A
#
# COMPACT_ATOMS: atom_id res chain seq x y z
N VAL A 1 6.18 -17.73 2.72
CA VAL A 1 6.85 -16.41 2.75
C VAL A 1 6.09 -15.47 1.84
N VAL A 2 5.82 -14.24 2.28
CA VAL A 2 5.35 -13.16 1.40
C VAL A 2 6.49 -12.15 1.31
N ASP A 3 7.10 -12.04 0.13
CA ASP A 3 8.21 -11.13 -0.14
C ASP A 3 7.69 -9.95 -0.96
N SER A 4 7.61 -8.77 -0.35
CA SER A 4 7.05 -7.56 -0.96
C SER A 4 8.11 -6.46 -1.00
N GLY A 5 8.66 -6.23 -2.19
CA GLY A 5 9.65 -5.19 -2.45
C GLY A 5 9.05 -3.90 -3.02
N ASP A 6 9.89 -3.14 -3.73
CA ASP A 6 9.44 -1.93 -4.45
C ASP A 6 8.73 -2.26 -5.77
N GLY A 7 9.12 -3.33 -6.47
CA GLY A 7 8.64 -3.65 -7.82
C GLY A 7 7.56 -4.72 -7.92
N VAL A 8 7.62 -5.76 -7.09
CA VAL A 8 6.72 -6.92 -7.14
C VAL A 8 6.55 -7.51 -5.75
N THR A 9 5.42 -8.20 -5.54
CA THR A 9 5.20 -9.04 -4.37
C THR A 9 5.10 -10.51 -4.78
N HIS A 10 5.79 -11.38 -4.05
CA HIS A 10 5.83 -12.82 -4.25
C HIS A 10 5.21 -13.55 -3.06
N VAL A 11 4.44 -14.60 -3.35
CA VAL A 11 4.01 -15.57 -2.34
C VAL A 11 4.72 -16.88 -2.63
N ILE A 12 5.62 -17.25 -1.71
CA ILE A 12 6.60 -18.33 -1.87
C ILE A 12 6.36 -19.39 -0.78
N PRO A 13 5.82 -20.57 -1.13
CA PRO A 13 5.71 -21.69 -0.21
C PRO A 13 7.07 -22.39 -0.01
N VAL A 14 7.38 -22.72 1.24
CA VAL A 14 8.64 -23.38 1.62
C VAL A 14 8.31 -24.53 2.56
N ALA A 15 8.81 -25.73 2.25
CA ALA A 15 8.69 -26.93 3.08
C ALA A 15 10.09 -27.51 3.32
N GLU A 16 10.40 -27.81 4.58
CA GLU A 16 11.70 -28.40 4.99
C GLU A 16 12.94 -27.63 4.47
N GLY A 17 12.83 -26.31 4.33
CA GLY A 17 13.90 -25.46 3.81
C GLY A 17 13.98 -25.38 2.28
N TYR A 18 13.11 -26.08 1.56
CA TYR A 18 13.05 -26.08 0.09
C TYR A 18 11.83 -25.32 -0.41
N VAL A 19 12.02 -24.54 -1.48
CA VAL A 19 10.95 -23.79 -2.14
C VAL A 19 10.12 -24.71 -3.02
N ILE A 20 8.80 -24.68 -2.88
CA ILE A 20 7.87 -25.40 -3.77
C ILE A 20 7.59 -24.51 -4.99
N GLY A 21 8.53 -24.50 -5.92
CA GLY A 21 8.56 -23.56 -7.06
C GLY A 21 7.31 -23.57 -7.94
N SER A 22 6.66 -24.73 -8.11
CA SER A 22 5.45 -24.89 -8.92
C SER A 22 4.22 -24.14 -8.35
N CYS A 23 4.25 -23.77 -7.07
CA CYS A 23 3.13 -23.13 -6.38
C CYS A 23 3.33 -21.63 -6.18
N ILE A 24 4.45 -21.05 -6.61
CA ILE A 24 4.73 -19.62 -6.44
C ILE A 24 3.71 -18.78 -7.20
N LYS A 25 3.26 -17.68 -6.58
CA LYS A 25 2.44 -16.65 -7.23
C LYS A 25 3.06 -15.28 -7.10
N HIS A 26 2.77 -14.44 -8.10
CA HIS A 26 3.24 -13.07 -8.22
C HIS A 26 2.05 -12.13 -8.20
N ILE A 27 2.23 -10.99 -7.55
CA ILE A 27 1.21 -9.95 -7.41
C ILE A 27 1.77 -8.67 -8.04
N PRO A 28 1.06 -8.05 -9.00
CA PRO A 28 1.49 -6.81 -9.66
C PRO A 28 1.25 -5.57 -8.78
N ILE A 29 1.48 -5.73 -7.47
CA ILE A 29 1.33 -4.70 -6.45
C ILE A 29 2.55 -4.76 -5.54
N ALA A 30 3.18 -3.62 -5.34
CA ALA A 30 4.38 -3.47 -4.54
C ALA A 30 4.49 -2.05 -3.98
N GLY A 31 5.62 -1.76 -3.32
CA GLY A 31 5.88 -0.45 -2.71
C GLY A 31 5.76 0.72 -3.70
N ARG A 32 6.10 0.54 -4.98
CA ARG A 32 5.96 1.56 -6.02
C ARG A 32 4.50 1.85 -6.35
N ASN A 33 3.66 0.82 -6.49
CA ASN A 33 2.23 1.00 -6.76
C ASN A 33 1.56 1.78 -5.64
N ILE A 34 1.85 1.44 -4.37
CA ILE A 34 1.36 2.19 -3.20
C ILE A 34 1.81 3.65 -3.28
N THR A 35 3.07 3.89 -3.63
CA THR A 35 3.62 5.25 -3.71
C THR A 35 2.92 6.07 -4.79
N TYR A 36 2.67 5.50 -5.97
CA TYR A 36 1.93 6.17 -7.05
C TYR A 36 0.47 6.39 -6.72
N PHE A 37 -0.18 5.44 -6.04
CA PHE A 37 -1.56 5.59 -5.60
C PHE A 37 -1.71 6.71 -4.54
N ILE A 38 -0.81 6.77 -3.56
CA ILE A 38 -0.76 7.89 -2.60
C ILE A 38 -0.50 9.21 -3.35
N GLN A 39 0.39 9.19 -4.35
CA GLN A 39 0.67 10.39 -5.15
C GLN A 39 -0.56 10.89 -5.91
N SER A 40 -1.39 10.01 -6.48
CA SER A 40 -2.62 10.43 -7.16
C SER A 40 -3.62 11.04 -6.18
N LEU A 41 -3.83 10.41 -5.02
CA LEU A 41 -4.72 10.94 -3.97
C LEU A 41 -4.28 12.33 -3.49
N LEU A 42 -2.98 12.55 -3.29
CA LEU A 42 -2.44 13.85 -2.89
C LEU A 42 -2.62 14.90 -3.99
N ARG A 43 -2.47 14.54 -5.26
CA ARG A 43 -2.67 15.49 -6.38
C ARG A 43 -4.12 15.93 -6.54
N GLU A 44 -5.07 15.07 -6.20
CA GLU A 44 -6.50 15.39 -6.27
C GLU A 44 -6.94 16.33 -5.15
N ARG A 45 -6.31 16.26 -3.97
CA ARG A 45 -6.73 17.01 -2.78
C ARG A 45 -5.84 18.21 -2.44
N GLU A 46 -4.53 18.06 -2.52
CA GLU A 46 -3.57 19.00 -1.94
C GLU A 46 -2.99 19.95 -2.99
N VAL A 47 -2.84 21.22 -2.60
CA VAL A 47 -2.21 22.25 -3.42
C VAL A 47 -0.86 22.66 -2.80
N GLY A 48 0.13 22.97 -3.64
CA GLY A 48 1.43 23.49 -3.18
C GLY A 48 2.52 22.44 -2.99
N ILE A 49 2.26 21.16 -3.27
CA ILE A 49 3.32 20.16 -3.44
C ILE A 49 4.10 20.50 -4.71
N PRO A 50 5.42 20.73 -4.65
CA PRO A 50 6.21 20.98 -5.85
C PRO A 50 6.16 19.75 -6.77
N PRO A 51 5.84 19.91 -8.07
CA PRO A 51 5.69 18.77 -8.99
C PRO A 51 6.91 17.84 -9.02
N GLU A 52 8.11 18.42 -8.91
CA GLU A 52 9.39 17.71 -8.87
C GLU A 52 9.62 16.91 -7.57
N GLN A 53 8.96 17.29 -6.48
CA GLN A 53 9.02 16.61 -5.17
C GLN A 53 7.76 15.78 -4.86
N SER A 54 6.82 15.68 -5.82
CA SER A 54 5.55 14.98 -5.63
C SER A 54 5.73 13.50 -5.27
N LEU A 55 6.67 12.81 -5.94
CA LEU A 55 6.95 11.39 -5.67
C LEU A 55 7.67 11.19 -4.33
N GLU A 56 8.62 12.07 -4.01
CA GLU A 56 9.35 12.04 -2.74
C GLU A 56 8.41 12.25 -1.55
N THR A 57 7.48 13.21 -1.68
CA THR A 57 6.46 13.49 -0.67
C THR A 57 5.54 12.29 -0.45
N ALA A 58 5.03 11.69 -1.54
CA ALA A 58 4.20 10.49 -1.45
C ALA A 58 4.94 9.31 -0.80
N LYS A 59 6.22 9.11 -1.12
CA LYS A 59 7.07 8.07 -0.49
C LYS A 59 7.28 8.33 0.99
N ALA A 60 7.58 9.57 1.38
CA ALA A 60 7.75 9.94 2.78
C ALA A 60 6.45 9.75 3.57
N ILE A 61 5.30 10.09 2.97
CA ILE A 61 3.99 9.87 3.57
C ILE A 61 3.71 8.39 3.76
N LYS A 62 3.96 7.58 2.73
CA LYS A 62 3.87 6.12 2.78
C LYS A 62 4.65 5.54 3.96
N GLU A 63 5.92 5.89 4.07
CA GLU A 63 6.83 5.29 5.04
C GLU A 63 6.60 5.78 6.48
N ARG A 64 6.06 6.99 6.66
CA ARG A 64 5.89 7.59 7.99
C ARG A 64 4.49 7.51 8.57
N TYR A 65 3.45 7.52 7.74
CA TYR A 65 2.08 7.74 8.20
C TYR A 65 1.09 6.64 7.83
N CYS A 66 1.42 5.78 6.87
CA CYS A 66 0.49 4.75 6.40
C CYS A 66 0.42 3.54 7.35
N TYR A 67 -0.75 2.91 7.36
CA TYR A 67 -1.07 1.72 8.16
C TYR A 67 -2.22 0.94 7.51
N ILE A 68 -2.38 -0.33 7.89
CA ILE A 68 -3.55 -1.13 7.50
C ILE A 68 -4.65 -0.95 8.54
N CYS A 69 -5.89 -0.73 8.09
CA CYS A 69 -7.07 -0.65 8.94
C CYS A 69 -7.90 -1.95 8.84
N PRO A 70 -8.66 -2.33 9.88
CA PRO A 70 -9.51 -3.54 9.81
C PRO A 70 -10.76 -3.39 8.96
N ASP A 71 -11.27 -2.17 8.81
CA ASP A 71 -12.57 -1.86 8.19
C ASP A 71 -12.52 -0.44 7.62
N ILE A 72 -12.47 -0.34 6.29
CA ILE A 72 -12.29 0.92 5.56
C ILE A 72 -13.44 1.89 5.86
N ALA A 73 -14.68 1.40 5.90
CA ALA A 73 -15.87 2.23 6.10
C ALA A 73 -15.88 2.87 7.49
N LYS A 74 -15.49 2.10 8.52
CA LYS A 74 -15.33 2.64 9.88
C LYS A 74 -14.17 3.61 9.98
N GLU A 75 -13.07 3.35 9.26
CA GLU A 75 -11.92 4.24 9.25
C GLU A 75 -12.27 5.58 8.59
N PHE A 76 -13.03 5.59 7.49
CA PHE A 76 -13.59 6.83 6.92
C PHE A 76 -14.44 7.59 7.93
N ALA A 77 -15.44 6.93 8.52
CA ALA A 77 -16.35 7.57 9.48
C ALA A 77 -15.60 8.23 10.65
N LYS A 78 -14.49 7.62 11.09
CA LYS A 78 -13.63 8.12 12.16
C LYS A 78 -12.87 9.41 11.76
N TYR A 79 -12.36 9.50 10.53
CA TYR A 79 -11.75 10.73 10.03
C TYR A 79 -12.79 11.84 9.81
N ASP A 80 -14.00 11.48 9.37
CA ASP A 80 -15.09 12.44 9.13
C ASP A 80 -15.65 12.99 10.45
N THR A 81 -15.68 12.17 11.51
CA THR A 81 -16.18 12.57 12.83
C THR A 81 -15.18 13.42 13.61
N ASP A 82 -13.88 13.13 13.53
CA ASP A 82 -12.83 13.81 14.32
C ASP A 82 -11.58 14.08 13.47
N SER A 83 -11.74 14.88 12.42
CA SER A 83 -10.68 15.17 11.46
C SER A 83 -9.43 15.75 12.12
N GLY A 84 -9.58 16.63 13.12
CA GLY A 84 -8.46 17.26 13.83
C GLY A 84 -7.55 16.27 14.57
N LYS A 85 -8.09 15.13 15.02
CA LYS A 85 -7.31 14.10 15.70
C LYS A 85 -6.58 13.16 14.72
N TRP A 86 -7.23 12.83 13.61
CA TRP A 86 -6.77 11.79 12.68
C TRP A 86 -5.95 12.32 11.51
N MET A 87 -6.25 13.53 11.03
CA MET A 87 -5.39 14.20 10.04
C MET A 87 -4.02 14.47 10.64
N LYS A 88 -2.97 14.26 9.83
CA LYS A 88 -1.59 14.60 10.17
C LYS A 88 -1.09 15.67 9.21
N LYS A 89 0.07 16.26 9.52
CA LYS A 89 0.72 17.23 8.64
C LYS A 89 2.10 16.73 8.28
N TYR A 90 2.41 16.79 7.00
CA TYR A 90 3.76 16.60 6.49
C TYR A 90 4.32 17.98 6.13
N GLU A 91 5.52 18.26 6.62
CA GLU A 91 6.24 19.49 6.32
C GLU A 91 7.47 19.15 5.47
N GLY A 92 7.62 19.86 4.37
CA GLY A 92 8.75 19.73 3.45
C GLY A 92 9.35 21.10 3.11
N ILE A 93 10.54 21.09 2.53
CA ILE A 93 11.18 22.30 2.02
C ILE A 93 11.23 22.19 0.50
N ASN A 94 10.73 23.22 -0.19
CA ASN A 94 10.78 23.28 -1.64
C ASN A 94 12.25 23.35 -2.08
N SER A 95 12.65 22.40 -2.92
CA SER A 95 14.03 22.21 -3.36
C SER A 95 14.58 23.42 -4.14
N VAL A 96 13.70 24.13 -4.86
CA VAL A 96 14.01 25.28 -5.72
C VAL A 96 13.91 26.59 -4.93
N THR A 97 12.75 26.87 -4.34
CA THR A 97 12.48 28.16 -3.67
C THR A 97 13.02 28.25 -2.26
N LYS A 98 13.41 27.11 -1.66
CA LYS A 98 13.84 26.97 -0.26
C LYS A 98 12.80 27.37 0.78
N ASN A 99 11.56 27.64 0.36
CA ASN A 99 10.45 27.92 1.27
C ASN A 99 9.83 26.62 1.78
N PRO A 100 9.30 26.59 3.01
CA PRO A 100 8.55 25.44 3.51
C PRO A 100 7.23 25.27 2.76
N PHE A 101 6.81 24.02 2.59
CA PHE A 101 5.46 23.65 2.16
C PHE A 101 4.89 22.61 3.12
N ASN A 102 3.57 22.63 3.30
CA ASN A 102 2.87 21.73 4.20
C ASN A 102 1.80 20.97 3.41
N VAL A 103 1.54 19.74 3.82
CA VAL A 103 0.58 18.83 3.20
C VAL A 103 -0.25 18.21 4.30
N ASP A 104 -1.57 18.32 4.20
CA ASP A 104 -2.45 17.58 5.11
C ASP A 104 -2.44 16.10 4.69
N VAL A 105 -2.31 15.20 5.66
CA VAL A 105 -2.16 13.76 5.46
C VAL A 105 -3.37 13.04 6.06
N GLY A 106 -4.19 12.44 5.21
CA GLY A 106 -5.54 11.97 5.53
C GLY A 106 -5.81 10.52 5.16
N TYR A 107 -6.78 10.29 4.28
CA TYR A 107 -7.28 8.95 3.93
C TYR A 107 -6.21 8.05 3.27
N GLU A 108 -5.25 8.63 2.55
CA GLU A 108 -4.13 7.92 1.94
C GLU A 108 -3.30 7.10 2.95
N ARG A 109 -3.40 7.44 4.24
CA ARG A 109 -2.78 6.68 5.32
C ARG A 109 -3.26 5.23 5.37
N PHE A 110 -4.55 4.99 5.22
CA PHE A 110 -5.10 3.64 5.19
C PHE A 110 -5.38 3.15 3.77
N LEU A 111 -5.78 4.04 2.85
CA LEU A 111 -6.05 3.66 1.46
C LEU A 111 -4.80 3.21 0.72
N GLY A 112 -3.63 3.80 0.99
CA GLY A 112 -2.38 3.46 0.32
C GLY A 112 -2.07 1.96 0.41
N PRO A 113 -1.92 1.41 1.63
CA PRO A 113 -1.67 -0.03 1.83
C PRO A 113 -2.87 -0.93 1.49
N GLU A 114 -4.10 -0.40 1.48
CA GLU A 114 -5.32 -1.16 1.22
C GLU A 114 -5.34 -1.81 -0.17
N ILE A 115 -4.59 -1.28 -1.13
CA ILE A 115 -4.51 -1.85 -2.48
C ILE A 115 -3.98 -3.30 -2.50
N PHE A 116 -3.37 -3.80 -1.42
CA PHE A 116 -3.05 -5.23 -1.31
C PHE A 116 -4.28 -6.12 -1.13
N PHE A 117 -5.34 -5.57 -0.55
CA PHE A 117 -6.58 -6.27 -0.20
C PHE A 117 -7.74 -5.89 -1.12
N HIS A 118 -7.69 -4.70 -1.71
CA HIS A 118 -8.58 -4.23 -2.78
C HIS A 118 -7.76 -3.69 -3.97
N PRO A 119 -7.08 -4.57 -4.73
CA PRO A 119 -6.23 -4.18 -5.85
C PRO A 119 -6.88 -3.32 -6.93
N GLU A 120 -8.19 -3.48 -7.12
CA GLU A 120 -9.01 -2.76 -8.09
C GLU A 120 -8.95 -1.24 -7.92
N PHE A 121 -8.54 -0.73 -6.76
CA PHE A 121 -8.35 0.70 -6.52
C PHE A 121 -7.19 1.30 -7.32
N SER A 122 -6.18 0.50 -7.66
CA SER A 122 -4.97 0.97 -8.35
C SER A 122 -4.70 0.23 -9.65
N ASN A 123 -5.24 -0.98 -9.85
CA ASN A 123 -4.96 -1.81 -11.01
C ASN A 123 -6.28 -2.41 -11.55
N PRO A 124 -6.80 -1.91 -12.69
CA PRO A 124 -8.06 -2.44 -13.24
C PRO A 124 -7.93 -3.86 -13.79
N ASP A 125 -6.72 -4.31 -14.12
CA ASP A 125 -6.46 -5.63 -14.70
C ASP A 125 -6.22 -6.71 -13.63
N PHE A 126 -6.14 -6.32 -12.36
CA PHE A 126 -5.84 -7.23 -11.25
C PHE A 126 -6.71 -6.91 -10.04
N THR A 127 -7.58 -7.85 -9.65
CA THR A 127 -8.60 -7.66 -8.61
C THR A 127 -8.48 -8.66 -7.45
N THR A 128 -7.55 -9.61 -7.51
CA THR A 128 -7.45 -10.69 -6.51
C THR A 128 -6.74 -10.20 -5.24
N PRO A 129 -7.38 -10.22 -4.06
CA PRO A 129 -6.75 -9.82 -2.80
C PRO A 129 -5.55 -10.69 -2.43
N LEU A 130 -4.57 -10.13 -1.72
CA LEU A 130 -3.40 -10.86 -1.20
C LEU A 130 -3.82 -12.09 -0.38
N SER A 131 -4.89 -12.00 0.40
CA SER A 131 -5.41 -13.11 1.21
C SER A 131 -5.80 -14.32 0.36
N GLU A 132 -6.54 -14.10 -0.73
CA GLU A 132 -6.96 -15.16 -1.65
C GLU A 132 -5.78 -15.78 -2.39
N ILE A 133 -4.76 -14.98 -2.72
CA ILE A 133 -3.54 -15.47 -3.36
C ILE A 133 -2.76 -16.36 -2.41
N VAL A 134 -2.64 -15.96 -1.14
CA VAL A 134 -1.99 -16.79 -0.11
C VAL A 134 -2.73 -18.11 0.08
N ASP A 135 -4.06 -18.09 0.20
CA ASP A 135 -4.84 -19.32 0.28
C ASP A 135 -4.66 -20.18 -0.97
N THR A 136 -4.78 -19.61 -2.16
CA THR A 136 -4.57 -20.30 -3.44
C THR A 136 -3.20 -20.96 -3.51
N VAL A 137 -2.14 -20.28 -3.05
CA VAL A 137 -0.78 -20.86 -3.03
C VAL A 137 -0.72 -22.06 -2.10
N ILE A 138 -1.28 -21.95 -0.89
CA ILE A 138 -1.33 -23.04 0.08
C ILE A 138 -2.14 -24.21 -0.48
N GLN A 139 -3.31 -23.93 -1.08
CA GLN A 139 -4.18 -24.94 -1.69
C GLN A 139 -3.59 -25.59 -2.95
N ASN A 140 -2.54 -25.04 -3.53
CA ASN A 140 -1.81 -25.67 -4.63
C ASN A 140 -0.62 -26.51 -4.16
N CYS A 141 -0.15 -26.35 -2.92
CA CYS A 141 0.96 -27.15 -2.37
C CYS A 141 0.54 -28.61 -2.13
N PRO A 142 1.43 -29.60 -2.01
CA PRO A 142 1.05 -30.97 -1.62
C PRO A 142 0.21 -31.04 -0.33
N ILE A 143 -0.74 -31.98 -0.21
CA ILE A 143 -1.69 -32.04 0.93
C ILE A 143 -0.98 -32.29 2.26
N ASP A 144 0.07 -33.11 2.25
CA ASP A 144 0.91 -33.47 3.39
C ASP A 144 1.67 -32.29 4.00
N VAL A 145 1.89 -31.21 3.24
CA VAL A 145 2.51 -29.97 3.74
C VAL A 145 1.49 -28.91 4.16
N ARG A 146 0.19 -29.16 3.94
CA ARG A 146 -0.90 -28.30 4.44
C ARG A 146 -1.36 -28.83 5.79
N ARG A 147 -1.59 -27.96 6.76
CA ARG A 147 -2.29 -28.37 7.98
C ARG A 147 -3.77 -28.59 7.67
N PRO A 148 -4.39 -29.64 8.23
CA PRO A 148 -5.83 -29.88 8.10
C PRO A 148 -6.66 -28.76 8.74
#